data_AF-A0A1Y4GGU8-F1
#
_entry.id   AF-A0A1Y4GGU8-F1
#
_cell.length_a   1.000
_cell.length_b   1.000
_cell.length_c   1.000
_cell.angle_alpha   90.00
_cell.angle_beta   90.00
_cell.angle_gamma   90.00
#
_symmetry.space_group_name_H-M   'P 1'
#
loop_
_entity.id
_entity.type
_entity.pdbx_description
1 polymer ?
#
loop_
_entity_poly.entity_id
_entity_poly.type
_entity_poly.pdbx_seq_one_letter_code
_entity_poly.pdbx_strand_id
1 'polypeptide(L)'
;MKRTALLVMAIIALAFAPAASAETSELIPPFHWTYHSLSSLAAKGLIDNEVVPGKSAYKPEQVVAMVVTALKHAERDITKLGEQELTAMRQLAAAYRPYFKTAGYDYDAVRGDIEICAMRAGLSGADGAGYTPGEKALTAKAALAVNNFTFDLYKTAAKDKAGDNIFLSPYSVSTALAMTYAGARGVTEEEMARALHFTPDIHKGMGALIGSVNSVPEETAVVSTANAIWPAKGEKILPEFYQLVRLDYRAGLRQLDYASNPEAARKTINKWVEEKTNDKITDIIPGGALTKDTKIVLTNAVYFKAGWQEEFKASDTAPRPFWVSADKSVSVPTMTRTADRLGYAKLDGAEMIDMPYKNGRFSMLVLLPDKDSSAEELEARLSSENVEKWSAALNPARVEIFIPKFKQESSYELSTTLAGLGMASAFTPGAADFSGISGNRDFCISGVLHKTFVEVAEEGTEAAAATAVIVMRAAMPAPQETVVFRADRPFVYLIKDNETNAILFIGRYARP
;
A
#
# COMPACT_ATOMS: atom_id res chain seq x y z
N MET A 1 82.40 17.37 -57.85
CA MET A 1 81.79 16.29 -57.06
C MET A 1 80.48 15.88 -57.73
N LYS A 2 80.26 14.55 -57.83
CA LYS A 2 79.27 13.76 -58.61
C LYS A 2 77.88 14.43 -58.72
N ARG A 3 77.28 14.73 -59.89
CA ARG A 3 76.72 13.90 -60.99
C ARG A 3 75.53 12.98 -60.62
N THR A 4 74.38 13.38 -61.19
CA THR A 4 73.30 12.59 -61.82
C THR A 4 72.20 11.90 -61.00
N ALA A 5 70.97 12.24 -61.41
CA ALA A 5 69.68 11.66 -61.13
C ALA A 5 69.51 10.23 -61.68
N LEU A 6 68.56 9.47 -61.13
CA LEU A 6 67.50 8.83 -61.92
C LEU A 6 66.36 8.27 -61.03
N LEU A 7 65.16 8.46 -61.55
CA LEU A 7 63.84 7.98 -61.13
C LEU A 7 63.66 6.50 -61.55
N VAL A 8 63.24 5.59 -60.67
CA VAL A 8 62.57 4.32 -61.03
C VAL A 8 61.56 3.91 -59.94
N MET A 9 60.34 3.64 -60.39
CA MET A 9 59.19 3.09 -59.66
C MET A 9 59.40 1.67 -59.10
N ALA A 10 58.64 1.40 -58.04
CA ALA A 10 58.08 0.12 -57.61
C ALA A 10 59.03 -0.95 -57.06
N ILE A 11 58.83 -1.30 -55.77
CA ILE A 11 58.59 -2.68 -55.30
C ILE A 11 58.05 -2.64 -53.84
N ILE A 12 56.76 -2.98 -53.74
CA ILE A 12 56.14 -3.92 -52.78
C ILE A 12 56.04 -3.52 -51.29
N ALA A 13 54.80 -3.15 -50.93
CA ALA A 13 54.01 -3.60 -49.77
C ALA A 13 54.74 -4.04 -48.48
N LEU A 14 54.54 -3.29 -47.40
CA LEU A 14 53.78 -3.75 -46.22
C LEU A 14 53.66 -2.60 -45.21
N ALA A 15 52.57 -2.62 -44.44
CA ALA A 15 52.30 -1.81 -43.24
C ALA A 15 51.80 -0.36 -43.41
N PHE A 16 50.68 -0.21 -44.12
CA PHE A 16 49.63 0.71 -43.64
C PHE A 16 48.50 -0.15 -43.07
N ALA A 17 48.42 -0.24 -41.74
CA ALA A 17 47.21 -0.66 -41.04
C ALA A 17 46.57 0.61 -40.47
N PRO A 18 45.33 0.99 -40.85
CA PRO A 18 44.61 2.02 -40.15
C PRO A 18 44.06 1.45 -38.84
N ALA A 19 44.69 1.79 -37.73
CA ALA A 19 44.10 1.67 -36.41
C ALA A 19 43.07 2.79 -36.23
N ALA A 20 41.81 2.51 -36.55
CA ALA A 20 40.59 3.18 -36.02
C ALA A 20 39.39 2.84 -36.92
N SER A 21 38.75 1.69 -36.74
CA SER A 21 37.37 1.46 -37.24
C SER A 21 36.63 0.29 -36.58
N ALA A 22 37.05 -0.17 -35.40
CA ALA A 22 36.42 -1.33 -34.73
C ALA A 22 35.63 -1.00 -33.44
N GLU A 23 35.80 0.17 -32.81
CA GLU A 23 35.08 0.50 -31.56
C GLU A 23 33.76 1.26 -31.77
N THR A 24 33.52 1.86 -32.94
CA THR A 24 32.29 2.63 -33.22
C THR A 24 31.09 1.76 -33.63
N SER A 25 31.29 0.46 -33.88
CA SER A 25 30.23 -0.47 -34.27
C SER A 25 29.25 -0.82 -33.14
N GLU A 26 29.60 -0.54 -31.89
CA GLU A 26 28.78 -0.87 -30.70
C GLU A 26 28.10 0.36 -30.08
N LEU A 27 28.38 1.57 -30.56
CA LEU A 27 27.86 2.82 -30.01
C LEU A 27 26.55 3.24 -30.70
N ILE A 28 25.65 3.82 -29.92
CA ILE A 28 24.38 4.34 -30.43
C ILE A 28 24.64 5.58 -31.29
N PRO A 29 24.08 5.69 -32.52
CA PRO A 29 24.34 6.80 -33.42
C PRO A 29 24.08 8.18 -32.80
N PRO A 30 24.95 9.20 -32.97
CA PRO A 30 24.91 10.45 -32.21
C PRO A 30 23.59 11.24 -32.20
N PHE A 31 22.72 11.05 -33.20
CA PHE A 31 21.41 11.72 -33.33
C PHE A 31 20.22 10.77 -33.14
N HIS A 32 20.44 9.62 -32.52
CA HIS A 32 19.39 8.67 -32.20
C HIS A 32 18.45 9.24 -31.12
N TRP A 33 17.16 8.89 -31.17
CA TRP A 33 16.14 9.38 -30.23
C TRP A 33 16.50 9.15 -28.75
N THR A 34 17.30 8.11 -28.46
CA THR A 34 17.81 7.79 -27.12
C THR A 34 18.43 8.97 -26.41
N TYR A 35 19.20 9.81 -27.11
CA TYR A 35 19.85 10.96 -26.50
C TYR A 35 18.85 12.04 -26.08
N HIS A 36 17.70 12.16 -26.77
CA HIS A 36 16.63 13.06 -26.35
C HIS A 36 15.93 12.54 -25.09
N SER A 37 15.64 11.24 -25.02
CA SER A 37 15.06 10.61 -23.82
C SER A 37 16.00 10.73 -22.62
N LEU A 38 17.30 10.43 -22.79
CA LEU A 38 18.29 10.57 -21.72
C LEU A 38 18.49 12.02 -21.29
N SER A 39 18.46 12.98 -22.23
CA SER A 39 18.58 14.41 -21.92
C SER A 39 17.41 14.90 -21.05
N SER A 40 16.19 14.40 -21.28
CA SER A 40 15.04 14.72 -20.41
C SER A 40 15.24 14.22 -18.97
N LEU A 41 15.79 13.02 -18.80
CA LEU A 41 16.13 12.48 -17.47
C LEU A 41 17.24 13.28 -16.79
N ALA A 42 18.27 13.67 -17.54
CA ALA A 42 19.36 14.50 -17.02
C ALA A 42 18.88 15.87 -16.55
N ALA A 43 17.96 16.50 -17.30
CA ALA A 43 17.40 17.82 -16.97
C ALA A 43 16.64 17.84 -15.63
N LYS A 44 16.06 16.70 -15.21
CA LYS A 44 15.44 16.52 -13.88
C LYS A 44 16.39 16.01 -12.80
N GLY A 45 17.67 15.80 -13.15
CA GLY A 45 18.65 15.21 -12.24
C GLY A 45 18.31 13.77 -11.85
N LEU A 46 17.63 13.02 -12.74
CA LEU A 46 17.36 11.60 -12.57
C LEU A 46 18.58 10.75 -12.98
N ILE A 47 19.45 11.24 -13.85
CA ILE A 47 20.74 10.62 -14.16
C ILE A 47 21.87 11.60 -13.86
N ASP A 48 23.03 11.06 -13.48
CA ASP A 48 24.19 11.87 -13.05
C ASP A 48 24.90 12.60 -14.20
N ASN A 49 24.74 12.08 -15.41
CA ASN A 49 25.47 12.56 -16.58
C ASN A 49 24.65 13.61 -17.34
N GLU A 50 25.30 14.71 -17.72
CA GLU A 50 24.76 15.59 -18.75
C GLU A 50 24.75 14.85 -20.10
N VAL A 51 23.60 14.89 -20.79
CA VAL A 51 23.43 14.23 -22.09
C VAL A 51 23.10 15.26 -23.14
N VAL A 52 24.02 15.41 -24.11
CA VAL A 52 23.92 16.36 -25.21
C VAL A 52 23.83 15.59 -26.53
N PRO A 53 22.67 15.60 -27.22
CA PRO A 53 22.51 14.99 -28.53
C PRO A 53 23.59 15.45 -29.52
N GLY A 54 24.16 14.51 -30.28
CA GLY A 54 25.25 14.76 -31.22
C GLY A 54 26.65 14.84 -30.61
N LYS A 55 26.78 14.91 -29.28
CA LYS A 55 28.08 14.95 -28.57
C LYS A 55 28.31 13.77 -27.64
N SER A 56 27.27 13.30 -26.96
CA SER A 56 27.34 12.12 -26.10
C SER A 56 27.43 10.84 -26.93
N ALA A 57 28.12 9.82 -26.41
CA ALA A 57 28.25 8.51 -27.03
C ALA A 57 28.10 7.41 -25.97
N TYR A 58 27.11 6.53 -26.14
CA TYR A 58 26.83 5.44 -25.20
C TYR A 58 26.67 4.10 -25.91
N LYS A 59 27.09 3.03 -25.22
CA LYS A 59 26.71 1.65 -25.54
C LYS A 59 25.30 1.35 -25.00
N PRO A 60 24.55 0.42 -25.62
CA PRO A 60 23.24 -0.05 -25.12
C PRO A 60 23.21 -0.39 -23.62
N GLU A 61 24.22 -1.08 -23.09
CA GLU A 61 24.31 -1.46 -21.68
C GLU A 61 24.45 -0.26 -20.73
N GLN A 62 25.12 0.81 -21.19
CA GLN A 62 25.23 2.06 -20.44
C GLN A 62 23.88 2.77 -20.38
N VAL A 63 23.07 2.70 -21.43
CA VAL A 63 21.70 3.22 -21.42
C VAL A 63 20.85 2.46 -20.41
N VAL A 64 20.97 1.13 -20.35
CA VAL A 64 20.29 0.32 -19.31
C VAL A 64 20.70 0.77 -17.91
N ALA A 65 21.99 0.94 -17.65
CA ALA A 65 22.47 1.43 -16.35
C ALA A 65 21.93 2.83 -15.99
N MET A 66 21.77 3.71 -16.99
CA MET A 66 21.15 5.03 -16.81
C MET A 66 19.65 4.94 -16.51
N VAL A 67 18.91 4.03 -17.13
CA VAL A 67 17.50 3.78 -16.79
C VAL A 67 17.38 3.32 -15.33
N VAL A 68 18.26 2.43 -14.88
CA VAL A 68 18.28 1.96 -13.47
C VAL A 68 18.68 3.09 -12.52
N THR A 69 19.59 3.98 -12.93
CA THR A 69 19.97 5.16 -12.13
C THR A 69 18.80 6.13 -12.00
N ALA A 70 18.11 6.42 -13.11
CA ALA A 70 16.89 7.21 -13.13
C ALA A 70 15.82 6.66 -12.20
N LEU A 71 15.62 5.34 -12.22
CA LEU A 71 14.68 4.66 -11.34
C LEU A 71 15.06 4.87 -9.87
N LYS A 72 16.31 4.60 -9.48
CA LYS A 72 16.78 4.79 -8.09
C LYS A 72 16.65 6.24 -7.61
N HIS A 73 16.85 7.21 -8.50
CA HIS A 73 16.69 8.62 -8.16
C HIS A 73 15.21 9.02 -8.02
N ALA A 74 14.35 8.50 -8.89
CA ALA A 74 12.90 8.69 -8.77
C ALA A 74 12.34 8.02 -7.49
N GLU A 75 12.85 6.85 -7.10
CA GLU A 75 12.45 6.18 -5.86
C GLU A 75 12.80 7.00 -4.60
N ARG A 76 13.90 7.75 -4.65
CA ARG A 76 14.36 8.63 -3.56
C ARG A 76 13.62 9.97 -3.53
N ASP A 77 13.29 10.50 -4.68
CA ASP A 77 12.59 11.77 -4.83
C ASP A 77 11.57 11.68 -5.98
N ILE A 78 10.36 11.28 -5.60
CA ILE A 78 9.29 11.01 -6.55
C ILE A 78 8.85 12.25 -7.32
N THR A 79 9.09 13.44 -6.75
CA THR A 79 8.69 14.73 -7.33
C THR A 79 9.44 15.07 -8.63
N LYS A 80 10.56 14.39 -8.90
CA LYS A 80 11.33 14.53 -10.14
C LYS A 80 10.72 13.78 -11.33
N LEU A 81 9.81 12.84 -11.08
CA LEU A 81 9.23 11.99 -12.11
C LEU A 81 7.95 12.62 -12.67
N GLY A 82 8.03 13.23 -13.86
CA GLY A 82 6.87 13.70 -14.62
C GLY A 82 6.49 12.75 -15.76
N GLU A 83 5.42 13.08 -16.50
CA GLU A 83 4.97 12.29 -17.66
C GLU A 83 6.05 12.10 -18.73
N GLN A 84 6.85 13.14 -18.97
CA GLN A 84 7.93 13.13 -19.96
C GLN A 84 9.03 12.16 -19.53
N GLU A 85 9.50 12.25 -18.29
CA GLU A 85 10.56 11.39 -17.75
C GLU A 85 10.09 9.94 -17.65
N LEU A 86 8.86 9.71 -17.22
CA LEU A 86 8.27 8.38 -17.19
C LEU A 86 8.19 7.77 -18.59
N THR A 87 7.75 8.54 -19.58
CA THR A 87 7.72 8.11 -20.99
C THR A 87 9.11 7.77 -21.49
N ALA A 88 10.11 8.60 -21.18
CA ALA A 88 11.50 8.35 -21.53
C ALA A 88 12.02 7.05 -20.90
N MET A 89 11.79 6.83 -19.59
CA MET A 89 12.19 5.60 -18.90
C MET A 89 11.53 4.35 -19.51
N ARG A 90 10.22 4.40 -19.80
CA ARG A 90 9.49 3.31 -20.44
C ARG A 90 10.03 2.98 -21.83
N GLN A 91 10.20 4.01 -22.67
CA GLN A 91 10.72 3.86 -24.03
C GLN A 91 12.13 3.29 -24.03
N LEU A 92 13.02 3.81 -23.19
CA LEU A 92 14.39 3.34 -23.08
C LEU A 92 14.43 1.89 -22.56
N ALA A 93 13.68 1.56 -21.50
CA ALA A 93 13.62 0.20 -20.98
C ALA A 93 13.15 -0.78 -22.08
N ALA A 94 12.06 -0.47 -22.78
CA ALA A 94 11.51 -1.33 -23.82
C ALA A 94 12.45 -1.50 -25.02
N ALA A 95 13.03 -0.39 -25.52
CA ALA A 95 13.91 -0.42 -26.69
C ALA A 95 15.24 -1.16 -26.42
N TYR A 96 15.73 -1.12 -25.19
CA TYR A 96 16.98 -1.75 -24.78
C TYR A 96 16.79 -3.08 -24.02
N ARG A 97 15.57 -3.66 -24.03
CA ARG A 97 15.25 -4.94 -23.36
C ARG A 97 16.29 -6.05 -23.59
N PRO A 98 16.82 -6.32 -24.81
CA PRO A 98 17.80 -7.38 -25.02
C PRO A 98 19.11 -7.21 -24.23
N TYR A 99 19.45 -5.99 -23.82
CA TYR A 99 20.71 -5.63 -23.17
C TYR A 99 20.62 -5.63 -21.64
N PHE A 100 19.43 -5.86 -21.05
CA PHE A 100 19.28 -5.88 -19.59
C PHE A 100 20.09 -7.01 -18.94
N LYS A 101 20.00 -8.21 -19.52
CA LYS A 101 20.73 -9.38 -19.01
C LYS A 101 22.25 -9.19 -19.06
N THR A 102 22.78 -8.61 -20.14
CA THR A 102 24.22 -8.33 -20.27
C THR A 102 24.67 -7.20 -19.35
N ALA A 103 23.80 -6.23 -19.05
CA ALA A 103 24.04 -5.17 -18.08
C ALA A 103 23.88 -5.62 -16.61
N GLY A 104 23.49 -6.88 -16.36
CA GLY A 104 23.33 -7.43 -15.01
C GLY A 104 22.00 -7.10 -14.33
N TYR A 105 20.97 -6.72 -15.10
CA TYR A 105 19.65 -6.36 -14.58
C TYR A 105 18.55 -7.27 -15.14
N ASP A 106 17.50 -7.47 -14.35
CA ASP A 106 16.28 -8.12 -14.80
C ASP A 106 15.33 -7.07 -15.41
N TYR A 107 14.99 -7.24 -16.69
CA TYR A 107 14.12 -6.30 -17.41
C TYR A 107 12.73 -6.22 -16.79
N ASP A 108 12.12 -7.35 -16.45
CA ASP A 108 10.73 -7.36 -15.97
C ASP A 108 10.64 -6.77 -14.56
N ALA A 109 11.68 -6.96 -13.73
CA ALA A 109 11.82 -6.31 -12.43
C ALA A 109 11.97 -4.79 -12.58
N VAL A 110 12.93 -4.31 -13.38
CA VAL A 110 13.14 -2.86 -13.58
C VAL A 110 11.91 -2.21 -14.23
N ARG A 111 11.30 -2.87 -15.22
CA ARG A 111 10.07 -2.40 -15.86
C ARG A 111 8.93 -2.29 -14.86
N GLY A 112 8.81 -3.23 -13.93
CA GLY A 112 7.85 -3.20 -12.83
C GLY A 112 8.11 -2.07 -11.86
N ASP A 113 9.35 -1.87 -11.43
CA ASP A 113 9.71 -0.79 -10.51
C ASP A 113 9.48 0.60 -11.13
N ILE A 114 9.64 0.76 -12.45
CA ILE A 114 9.24 1.98 -13.18
C ILE A 114 7.74 2.24 -13.06
N GLU A 115 6.90 1.21 -13.22
CA GLU A 115 5.45 1.38 -13.04
C GLU A 115 5.10 1.69 -11.59
N ILE A 116 5.76 1.07 -10.63
CA ILE A 116 5.55 1.37 -9.21
C ILE A 116 5.88 2.84 -8.93
N CYS A 117 6.98 3.36 -9.48
CA CYS A 117 7.31 4.79 -9.37
C CYS A 117 6.27 5.67 -10.08
N ALA A 118 5.78 5.28 -11.26
CA ALA A 118 4.72 6.02 -11.95
C ALA A 118 3.47 6.17 -11.07
N MET A 119 3.04 5.07 -10.46
CA MET A 119 1.89 5.03 -9.56
C MET A 119 2.07 5.94 -8.35
N ARG A 120 3.24 5.88 -7.71
CA ARG A 120 3.61 6.73 -6.57
C ARG A 120 3.66 8.22 -6.95
N ALA A 121 4.04 8.53 -8.18
CA ALA A 121 4.04 9.89 -8.72
C ALA A 121 2.64 10.38 -9.18
N GLY A 122 1.59 9.56 -9.03
CA GLY A 122 0.25 9.89 -9.53
C GLY A 122 0.11 9.88 -11.05
N LEU A 123 1.05 9.24 -11.76
CA LEU A 123 1.07 9.17 -13.23
C LEU A 123 0.41 7.88 -13.71
N SER A 124 -0.32 7.95 -14.84
CA SER A 124 -1.01 6.79 -15.39
C SER A 124 -0.03 5.68 -15.81
N GLY A 125 -0.30 4.46 -15.34
CA GLY A 125 0.29 3.23 -15.85
C GLY A 125 0.09 3.11 -17.37
N ALA A 126 1.10 2.69 -18.11
CA ALA A 126 0.91 2.44 -19.54
C ALA A 126 0.24 1.07 -19.70
N ASP A 127 -1.07 1.05 -19.97
CA ASP A 127 -1.81 -0.16 -20.37
C ASP A 127 -1.52 -0.59 -21.84
N GLY A 128 -0.44 -0.09 -22.44
CA GLY A 128 -0.11 -0.28 -23.86
C GLY A 128 0.97 -1.32 -24.15
N ALA A 129 0.58 -2.34 -24.94
CA ALA A 129 1.36 -3.30 -25.74
C ALA A 129 2.41 -4.18 -25.02
N GLY A 130 1.95 -5.30 -24.45
CA GLY A 130 2.77 -6.50 -24.23
C GLY A 130 3.52 -6.60 -22.89
N TYR A 131 3.24 -5.70 -21.94
CA TYR A 131 3.73 -5.81 -20.57
C TYR A 131 2.72 -6.55 -19.68
N THR A 132 3.15 -7.65 -19.07
CA THR A 132 2.42 -8.31 -17.99
C THR A 132 3.08 -7.89 -16.67
N PRO A 133 2.38 -7.18 -15.78
CA PRO A 133 2.94 -6.76 -14.50
C PRO A 133 3.44 -7.96 -13.68
N GLY A 134 4.67 -7.84 -13.15
CA GLY A 134 5.20 -8.80 -12.18
C GLY A 134 4.47 -8.70 -10.83
N GLU A 135 4.63 -9.71 -9.97
CA GLU A 135 3.93 -9.82 -8.68
C GLU A 135 4.11 -8.59 -7.78
N LYS A 136 5.32 -8.00 -7.74
CA LYS A 136 5.60 -6.76 -6.99
C LYS A 136 4.81 -5.56 -7.52
N ALA A 137 4.71 -5.40 -8.84
CA ALA A 137 3.95 -4.32 -9.46
C ALA A 137 2.44 -4.52 -9.27
N LEU A 138 1.95 -5.76 -9.37
CA LEU A 138 0.57 -6.13 -9.06
C LEU A 138 0.21 -5.82 -7.60
N THR A 139 1.09 -6.17 -6.67
CA THR A 139 0.94 -5.88 -5.23
C THR A 139 0.87 -4.38 -4.98
N ALA A 140 1.76 -3.60 -5.59
CA ALA A 140 1.78 -2.14 -5.44
C ALA A 140 0.53 -1.47 -6.02
N LYS A 141 0.04 -1.92 -7.18
CA LYS A 141 -1.25 -1.45 -7.76
C LYS A 141 -2.41 -1.66 -6.80
N ALA A 142 -2.53 -2.87 -6.26
CA ALA A 142 -3.59 -3.21 -5.33
C ALA A 142 -3.47 -2.42 -4.02
N ALA A 143 -2.25 -2.26 -3.49
CA ALA A 143 -1.99 -1.45 -2.30
C ALA A 143 -2.38 0.02 -2.52
N LEU A 144 -2.05 0.61 -3.69
CA LEU A 144 -2.46 1.97 -4.03
C LEU A 144 -3.99 2.11 -4.14
N ALA A 145 -4.66 1.16 -4.77
CA ALA A 145 -6.13 1.15 -4.85
C ALA A 145 -6.76 1.09 -3.44
N VAL A 146 -6.26 0.20 -2.58
CA VAL A 146 -6.67 0.09 -1.17
C VAL A 146 -6.41 1.39 -0.41
N ASN A 147 -5.28 2.05 -0.63
CA ASN A 147 -4.93 3.29 0.04
C ASN A 147 -5.82 4.46 -0.40
N ASN A 148 -6.10 4.58 -1.71
CA ASN A 148 -7.01 5.61 -2.20
C ASN A 148 -8.42 5.40 -1.61
N PHE A 149 -8.92 4.17 -1.69
CA PHE A 149 -10.19 3.79 -1.08
C PHE A 149 -10.22 4.01 0.44
N THR A 150 -9.08 3.81 1.13
CA THR A 150 -8.96 4.05 2.58
C THR A 150 -9.40 5.45 2.96
N PHE A 151 -8.90 6.46 2.26
CA PHE A 151 -9.20 7.85 2.61
C PHE A 151 -10.61 8.26 2.18
N ASP A 152 -11.13 7.74 1.07
CA ASP A 152 -12.51 7.98 0.65
C ASP A 152 -13.51 7.38 1.65
N LEU A 153 -13.30 6.13 2.05
CA LEU A 153 -14.11 5.45 3.05
C LEU A 153 -14.02 6.15 4.40
N TYR A 154 -12.80 6.45 4.86
CA TYR A 154 -12.58 7.09 6.15
C TYR A 154 -13.24 8.47 6.21
N LYS A 155 -13.04 9.34 5.20
CA LYS A 155 -13.65 10.67 5.16
C LYS A 155 -15.17 10.60 5.16
N THR A 156 -15.74 9.62 4.47
CA THR A 156 -17.20 9.44 4.43
C THR A 156 -17.71 8.96 5.78
N ALA A 157 -17.06 7.97 6.40
CA ALA A 157 -17.40 7.50 7.74
C ALA A 157 -17.21 8.58 8.83
N ALA A 158 -16.22 9.46 8.66
CA ALA A 158 -15.92 10.53 9.61
C ALA A 158 -16.98 11.63 9.64
N LYS A 159 -17.65 11.91 8.51
CA LYS A 159 -18.77 12.87 8.44
C LYS A 159 -19.91 12.50 9.38
N ASP A 160 -20.20 11.21 9.52
CA ASP A 160 -21.32 10.71 10.32
C ASP A 160 -20.99 10.54 11.81
N LYS A 161 -19.71 10.73 12.19
CA LYS A 161 -19.19 10.45 13.53
C LYS A 161 -18.32 11.58 14.09
N ALA A 162 -18.71 12.84 13.87
CA ALA A 162 -17.93 14.00 14.31
C ALA A 162 -17.55 13.92 15.82
N GLY A 163 -16.25 13.99 16.12
CA GLY A 163 -15.74 13.92 17.49
C GLY A 163 -15.85 12.57 18.21
N ASP A 164 -16.27 11.50 17.52
CA ASP A 164 -16.25 10.12 18.03
C ASP A 164 -15.03 9.35 17.54
N ASN A 165 -14.71 8.26 18.23
CA ASN A 165 -13.70 7.31 17.78
C ASN A 165 -14.11 6.65 16.46
N ILE A 166 -13.13 6.43 15.59
CA ILE A 166 -13.31 5.70 14.34
C ILE A 166 -12.20 4.66 14.27
N PHE A 167 -12.54 3.46 13.85
CA PHE A 167 -11.54 2.45 13.53
C PHE A 167 -12.06 1.55 12.42
N LEU A 168 -11.35 1.53 11.30
CA LEU A 168 -11.73 0.84 10.08
C LEU A 168 -10.56 -0.01 9.58
N SER A 169 -10.88 -1.04 8.81
CA SER A 169 -9.91 -1.79 8.02
C SER A 169 -10.32 -1.68 6.57
N PRO A 170 -9.90 -0.64 5.85
CA PRO A 170 -10.29 -0.48 4.46
C PRO A 170 -9.70 -1.58 3.57
N TYR A 171 -8.55 -2.14 3.93
CA TYR A 171 -7.99 -3.35 3.33
C TYR A 171 -8.96 -4.54 3.37
N SER A 172 -9.59 -4.77 4.53
CA SER A 172 -10.60 -5.81 4.74
C SER A 172 -11.85 -5.58 3.89
N VAL A 173 -12.38 -4.35 3.91
CA VAL A 173 -13.56 -3.95 3.15
C VAL A 173 -13.30 -4.04 1.64
N SER A 174 -12.15 -3.52 1.17
CA SER A 174 -11.74 -3.60 -0.23
C SER A 174 -11.58 -5.05 -0.69
N THR A 175 -10.99 -5.92 0.14
CA THR A 175 -10.89 -7.37 -0.15
C THR A 175 -12.27 -8.01 -0.32
N ALA A 176 -13.22 -7.72 0.56
CA ALA A 176 -14.58 -8.24 0.46
C ALA A 176 -15.29 -7.76 -0.80
N LEU A 177 -15.20 -6.45 -1.08
CA LEU A 177 -15.84 -5.84 -2.24
C LEU A 177 -15.19 -6.27 -3.56
N ALA A 178 -13.89 -6.55 -3.56
CA ALA A 178 -13.19 -7.10 -4.72
C ALA A 178 -13.69 -8.52 -5.06
N MET A 179 -14.03 -9.34 -4.06
CA MET A 179 -14.69 -10.63 -4.33
C MET A 179 -16.08 -10.44 -4.96
N THR A 180 -16.88 -9.47 -4.53
CA THR A 180 -18.17 -9.17 -5.19
C THR A 180 -17.99 -8.58 -6.59
N TYR A 181 -16.98 -7.74 -6.78
CA TYR A 181 -16.65 -7.10 -8.05
C TYR A 181 -16.32 -8.12 -9.15
N ALA A 182 -15.69 -9.26 -8.80
CA ALA A 182 -15.43 -10.36 -9.74
C ALA A 182 -16.71 -10.86 -10.45
N GLY A 183 -17.85 -10.75 -9.77
CA GLY A 183 -19.15 -11.13 -10.29
C GLY A 183 -19.95 -9.98 -10.92
N ALA A 184 -19.52 -8.73 -10.74
CA ALA A 184 -20.23 -7.55 -11.21
C ALA A 184 -20.13 -7.41 -12.74
N ARG A 185 -21.17 -6.88 -13.39
CA ARG A 185 -21.17 -6.60 -14.84
C ARG A 185 -21.77 -5.22 -15.14
N GLY A 186 -21.39 -4.67 -16.29
CA GLY A 186 -21.96 -3.43 -16.83
C GLY A 186 -21.83 -2.25 -15.86
N VAL A 187 -22.91 -1.50 -15.66
CA VAL A 187 -22.90 -0.31 -14.78
C VAL A 187 -22.41 -0.62 -13.37
N THR A 188 -22.78 -1.78 -12.82
CA THR A 188 -22.36 -2.18 -11.46
C THR A 188 -20.86 -2.41 -11.38
N GLU A 189 -20.27 -3.04 -12.40
CA GLU A 189 -18.83 -3.22 -12.50
C GLU A 189 -18.12 -1.87 -12.60
N GLU A 190 -18.56 -1.00 -13.49
CA GLU A 190 -17.95 0.31 -13.71
C GLU A 190 -18.01 1.22 -12.46
N GLU A 191 -19.16 1.25 -11.79
CA GLU A 191 -19.34 2.02 -10.56
C GLU A 191 -18.43 1.50 -9.42
N MET A 192 -18.41 0.19 -9.22
CA MET A 192 -17.53 -0.43 -8.21
C MET A 192 -16.06 -0.18 -8.52
N ALA A 193 -15.64 -0.33 -9.78
CA ALA A 193 -14.26 -0.11 -10.18
C ALA A 193 -13.80 1.33 -9.88
N ARG A 194 -14.65 2.32 -10.18
CA ARG A 194 -14.37 3.73 -9.86
C ARG A 194 -14.32 3.99 -8.36
N ALA A 195 -15.34 3.55 -7.62
CA ALA A 195 -15.45 3.81 -6.18
C ALA A 195 -14.32 3.13 -5.37
N LEU A 196 -13.82 1.99 -5.83
CA LEU A 196 -12.79 1.20 -5.16
C LEU A 196 -11.37 1.43 -5.73
N HIS A 197 -11.24 2.32 -6.72
CA HIS A 197 -9.98 2.59 -7.44
C HIS A 197 -9.37 1.34 -8.09
N PHE A 198 -10.21 0.41 -8.56
CA PHE A 198 -9.74 -0.85 -9.13
C PHE A 198 -9.30 -0.70 -10.59
N THR A 199 -8.20 -1.38 -10.89
CA THR A 199 -7.70 -1.58 -12.25
C THR A 199 -8.17 -2.92 -12.82
N PRO A 200 -8.11 -3.14 -14.15
CA PRO A 200 -8.53 -4.42 -14.75
C PRO A 200 -7.80 -5.66 -14.20
N ASP A 201 -6.56 -5.50 -13.72
CA ASP A 201 -5.72 -6.55 -13.13
C ASP A 201 -5.88 -6.70 -11.61
N ILE A 202 -6.87 -6.03 -11.00
CA ILE A 202 -7.02 -5.94 -9.54
C ILE A 202 -7.08 -7.30 -8.84
N HIS A 203 -7.74 -8.32 -9.40
CA HIS A 203 -7.87 -9.61 -8.72
C HIS A 203 -6.52 -10.27 -8.47
N LYS A 204 -5.65 -10.28 -9.49
CA LYS A 204 -4.27 -10.78 -9.36
C LYS A 204 -3.46 -9.90 -8.39
N GLY A 205 -3.66 -8.59 -8.44
CA GLY A 205 -3.03 -7.64 -7.52
C GLY A 205 -3.41 -7.88 -6.07
N MET A 206 -4.71 -8.06 -5.80
CA MET A 206 -5.23 -8.38 -4.48
C MET A 206 -4.72 -9.74 -4.02
N GLY A 207 -4.66 -10.74 -4.90
CA GLY A 207 -4.11 -12.05 -4.54
C GLY A 207 -2.63 -12.01 -4.17
N ALA A 208 -1.82 -11.25 -4.91
CA ALA A 208 -0.43 -11.00 -4.57
C ALA A 208 -0.29 -10.23 -3.24
N LEU A 209 -1.11 -9.19 -3.03
CA LEU A 209 -1.12 -8.40 -1.80
C LEU A 209 -1.54 -9.23 -0.57
N ILE A 210 -2.63 -9.99 -0.66
CA ILE A 210 -3.09 -10.93 0.37
C ILE A 210 -2.02 -11.98 0.64
N GLY A 211 -1.37 -12.49 -0.41
CA GLY A 211 -0.24 -13.40 -0.30
C GLY A 211 0.91 -12.80 0.51
N SER A 212 1.35 -11.60 0.17
CA SER A 212 2.46 -10.91 0.84
C SER A 212 2.14 -10.60 2.31
N VAL A 213 0.96 -10.03 2.59
CA VAL A 213 0.56 -9.63 3.95
C VAL A 213 0.39 -10.84 4.88
N ASN A 214 -0.17 -11.95 4.38
CA ASN A 214 -0.44 -13.13 5.20
C ASN A 214 0.72 -14.12 5.31
N SER A 215 1.79 -13.95 4.55
CA SER A 215 2.94 -14.89 4.56
C SER A 215 4.04 -14.46 5.53
N VAL A 216 3.75 -13.51 6.41
CA VAL A 216 4.69 -13.06 7.45
C VAL A 216 4.86 -14.14 8.53
N PRO A 217 6.09 -14.36 9.04
CA PRO A 217 6.30 -15.29 10.14
C PRO A 217 5.57 -14.86 11.42
N GLU A 218 5.11 -15.82 12.22
CA GLU A 218 4.31 -15.57 13.43
C GLU A 218 5.07 -14.70 14.45
N GLU A 219 6.39 -14.83 14.52
CA GLU A 219 7.28 -14.01 15.36
C GLU A 219 7.34 -12.54 14.92
N THR A 220 6.97 -12.23 13.67
CA THR A 220 6.88 -10.87 13.14
C THR A 220 5.51 -10.27 13.46
N ALA A 221 4.45 -10.96 13.06
CA ALA A 221 3.08 -10.58 13.34
C ALA A 221 2.15 -11.77 13.10
N VAL A 222 1.01 -11.78 13.81
CA VAL A 222 -0.13 -12.62 13.48
C VAL A 222 -1.10 -11.77 12.67
N VAL A 223 -1.13 -12.01 11.36
CA VAL A 223 -2.14 -11.45 10.46
C VAL A 223 -3.02 -12.58 9.97
N SER A 224 -4.32 -12.51 10.29
CA SER A 224 -5.30 -13.49 9.85
C SER A 224 -6.40 -12.78 9.07
N THR A 225 -6.53 -13.10 7.79
CA THR A 225 -7.65 -12.67 6.94
C THR A 225 -8.62 -13.83 6.75
N ALA A 226 -9.87 -13.64 7.15
CA ALA A 226 -10.94 -14.62 7.05
C ALA A 226 -11.86 -14.26 5.87
N ASN A 227 -11.54 -14.72 4.67
CA ASN A 227 -12.38 -14.57 3.48
C ASN A 227 -13.31 -15.77 3.29
N ALA A 228 -14.62 -15.53 3.19
CA ALA A 228 -15.56 -16.59 2.82
C ALA A 228 -16.78 -16.07 2.06
N ILE A 229 -17.31 -16.96 1.23
CA ILE A 229 -18.56 -16.82 0.50
C ILE A 229 -19.50 -17.92 0.97
N TRP A 230 -20.73 -17.52 1.29
CA TRP A 230 -21.76 -18.38 1.87
C TRP A 230 -23.03 -18.38 1.00
N PRO A 231 -23.05 -19.12 -0.12
CA PRO A 231 -24.23 -19.18 -0.97
C PRO A 231 -25.37 -19.94 -0.29
N ALA A 232 -26.60 -19.68 -0.70
CA ALA A 232 -27.74 -20.49 -0.30
C ALA A 232 -27.58 -21.91 -0.82
N LYS A 233 -28.10 -22.88 -0.08
CA LYS A 233 -28.12 -24.28 -0.52
C LYS A 233 -28.86 -24.39 -1.86
N GLY A 234 -28.20 -24.99 -2.85
CA GLY A 234 -28.74 -25.14 -4.21
C GLY A 234 -28.55 -23.90 -5.10
N GLU A 235 -27.98 -22.81 -4.58
CA GLU A 235 -27.59 -21.67 -5.41
C GLU A 235 -26.47 -22.09 -6.38
N LYS A 236 -26.63 -21.76 -7.66
CA LYS A 236 -25.62 -22.06 -8.68
C LYS A 236 -24.51 -21.03 -8.57
N ILE A 237 -23.26 -21.47 -8.57
CA ILE A 237 -22.09 -20.59 -8.67
C ILE A 237 -21.35 -20.92 -9.95
N LEU A 238 -21.00 -19.89 -10.73
CA LEU A 238 -20.25 -20.05 -11.96
C LEU A 238 -18.82 -20.54 -11.65
N PRO A 239 -18.31 -21.55 -12.38
CA PRO A 239 -16.98 -22.09 -12.16
C PRO A 239 -15.87 -21.02 -12.23
N GLU A 240 -16.00 -20.06 -13.12
CA GLU A 240 -15.02 -18.98 -13.34
C GLU A 240 -14.92 -18.09 -12.11
N PHE A 241 -16.07 -17.69 -11.56
CA PHE A 241 -16.13 -16.92 -10.31
C PHE A 241 -15.53 -17.70 -9.15
N TYR A 242 -15.90 -18.98 -9.00
CA TYR A 242 -15.37 -19.84 -7.95
C TYR A 242 -13.85 -20.01 -8.03
N GLN A 243 -13.31 -20.21 -9.23
CA GLN A 243 -11.87 -20.33 -9.43
C GLN A 243 -11.14 -19.05 -9.05
N LEU A 244 -11.65 -17.89 -9.48
CA LEU A 244 -11.07 -16.59 -9.17
C LEU A 244 -11.03 -16.33 -7.66
N VAL A 245 -12.16 -16.47 -6.96
CA VAL A 245 -12.22 -16.21 -5.50
C VAL A 245 -11.37 -17.20 -4.69
N ARG A 246 -11.23 -18.44 -5.18
CA ARG A 246 -10.38 -19.44 -4.54
C ARG A 246 -8.89 -19.17 -4.77
N LEU A 247 -8.50 -18.82 -5.99
CA LEU A 247 -7.09 -18.62 -6.37
C LEU A 247 -6.55 -17.30 -5.82
N ASP A 248 -7.25 -16.20 -6.10
CA ASP A 248 -6.77 -14.87 -5.78
C ASP A 248 -7.10 -14.48 -4.33
N TYR A 249 -8.24 -14.89 -3.78
CA TYR A 249 -8.67 -14.44 -2.44
C TYR A 249 -8.53 -15.48 -1.34
N ARG A 250 -8.16 -16.72 -1.71
CA ARG A 250 -8.12 -17.89 -0.81
C ARG A 250 -9.43 -18.07 -0.02
N ALA A 251 -10.54 -17.63 -0.63
CA ALA A 251 -11.82 -17.58 0.05
C ALA A 251 -12.43 -18.98 0.20
N GLY A 252 -12.93 -19.27 1.39
CA GLY A 252 -13.75 -20.47 1.60
C GLY A 252 -15.10 -20.32 0.90
N LEU A 253 -15.63 -21.41 0.34
CA LEU A 253 -17.00 -21.46 -0.17
C LEU A 253 -17.77 -22.56 0.55
N ARG A 254 -18.85 -22.18 1.23
CA ARG A 254 -19.72 -23.14 1.91
C ARG A 254 -21.18 -22.74 1.77
N GLN A 255 -21.98 -23.64 1.20
CA GLN A 255 -23.42 -23.41 1.10
C GLN A 255 -24.12 -23.55 2.46
N LEU A 256 -25.09 -22.68 2.75
CA LEU A 256 -25.88 -22.67 3.97
C LEU A 256 -27.39 -22.65 3.66
N ASP A 257 -28.20 -23.21 4.57
CA ASP A 257 -29.66 -23.25 4.43
C ASP A 257 -30.32 -22.05 5.11
N TYR A 258 -30.50 -20.97 4.35
CA TYR A 258 -31.20 -19.77 4.81
C TYR A 258 -32.73 -19.93 4.79
N ALA A 259 -33.28 -20.70 3.84
CA ALA A 259 -34.72 -20.82 3.63
C ALA A 259 -35.42 -21.51 4.81
N SER A 260 -34.80 -22.58 5.34
CA SER A 260 -35.36 -23.33 6.46
C SER A 260 -34.91 -22.77 7.81
N ASN A 261 -33.65 -22.33 7.93
CA ASN A 261 -33.07 -21.98 9.23
C ASN A 261 -31.98 -20.87 9.15
N PRO A 262 -32.37 -19.61 8.90
CA PRO A 262 -31.42 -18.51 8.75
C PRO A 262 -30.61 -18.23 10.03
N GLU A 263 -31.19 -18.48 11.21
CA GLU A 263 -30.47 -18.34 12.49
C GLU A 263 -29.35 -19.37 12.68
N ALA A 264 -29.54 -20.61 12.22
CA ALA A 264 -28.46 -21.61 12.23
C ALA A 264 -27.33 -21.22 11.25
N ALA A 265 -27.67 -20.67 10.09
CA ALA A 265 -26.69 -20.14 9.15
C ALA A 265 -25.91 -18.97 9.78
N ARG A 266 -26.60 -18.02 10.43
CA ARG A 266 -25.99 -16.89 11.15
C ARG A 266 -24.98 -17.37 12.20
N LYS A 267 -25.38 -18.32 13.07
CA LYS A 267 -24.50 -18.91 14.09
C LYS A 267 -23.29 -19.61 13.47
N THR A 268 -23.47 -20.27 12.34
CA THR A 268 -22.36 -20.94 11.61
C THR A 268 -21.35 -19.92 11.12
N ILE A 269 -21.81 -18.82 10.52
CA ILE A 269 -20.92 -17.76 10.01
C ILE A 269 -20.21 -17.06 11.17
N ASN A 270 -20.94 -16.66 12.22
CA ASN A 270 -20.35 -15.97 13.37
C ASN A 270 -19.30 -16.84 14.07
N LYS A 271 -19.57 -18.12 14.28
CA LYS A 271 -18.60 -19.06 14.86
C LYS A 271 -17.34 -19.19 14.00
N TRP A 272 -17.50 -19.26 12.67
CA TRP A 272 -16.36 -19.34 11.77
C TRP A 272 -15.51 -18.07 11.81
N VAL A 273 -16.12 -16.89 11.87
CA VAL A 273 -15.39 -15.61 12.00
C VAL A 273 -14.68 -15.51 13.35
N GLU A 274 -15.34 -15.92 14.43
CA GLU A 274 -14.79 -15.97 15.78
C GLU A 274 -13.51 -16.85 15.82
N GLU A 275 -13.59 -18.08 15.31
CA GLU A 275 -12.45 -19.01 15.22
C GLU A 275 -11.29 -18.43 14.38
N LYS A 276 -11.59 -17.69 13.31
CA LYS A 276 -10.56 -17.10 12.44
C LYS A 276 -9.92 -15.83 13.00
N THR A 277 -10.53 -15.23 14.01
CA THR A 277 -10.10 -13.96 14.62
C THR A 277 -9.66 -14.14 16.06
N ASN A 278 -9.33 -15.37 16.48
CA ASN A 278 -8.92 -15.70 17.85
C ASN A 278 -9.91 -15.18 18.90
N ASP A 279 -11.21 -15.38 18.62
CA ASP A 279 -12.33 -15.01 19.48
C ASP A 279 -12.50 -13.49 19.71
N LYS A 280 -11.84 -12.63 18.90
CA LYS A 280 -11.91 -11.16 19.03
C LYS A 280 -13.07 -10.53 18.30
N ILE A 281 -13.46 -11.10 17.16
CA ILE A 281 -14.60 -10.61 16.39
C ILE A 281 -15.75 -11.60 16.57
N THR A 282 -16.59 -11.29 17.55
CA THR A 282 -17.81 -12.05 17.83
C THR A 282 -19.03 -11.34 17.23
N ASP A 283 -20.04 -12.14 16.88
CA ASP A 283 -21.36 -11.68 16.42
C ASP A 283 -21.34 -10.68 15.25
N ILE A 284 -20.47 -10.91 14.24
CA ILE A 284 -20.34 -10.03 13.06
C ILE A 284 -21.66 -9.89 12.29
N ILE A 285 -22.49 -10.94 12.24
CA ILE A 285 -23.85 -10.90 11.71
C ILE A 285 -24.84 -10.83 12.87
N PRO A 286 -25.52 -9.68 13.07
CA PRO A 286 -26.45 -9.51 14.17
C PRO A 286 -27.73 -10.34 13.96
N GLY A 287 -28.44 -10.61 15.05
CA GLY A 287 -29.72 -11.33 15.01
C GLY A 287 -30.72 -10.64 14.06
N GLY A 288 -31.41 -11.44 13.25
CA GLY A 288 -32.38 -10.93 12.26
C GLY A 288 -31.79 -10.36 10.97
N ALA A 289 -30.46 -10.28 10.81
CA ALA A 289 -29.85 -9.80 9.56
C ALA A 289 -29.95 -10.79 8.39
N LEU A 290 -30.05 -12.10 8.68
CA LEU A 290 -30.26 -13.13 7.66
C LEU A 290 -31.74 -13.51 7.60
N THR A 291 -32.28 -13.56 6.40
CA THR A 291 -33.68 -13.89 6.14
C THR A 291 -33.78 -15.17 5.30
N LYS A 292 -35.00 -15.67 5.12
CA LYS A 292 -35.24 -16.83 4.24
C LYS A 292 -34.92 -16.56 2.78
N ASP A 293 -34.87 -15.30 2.40
CA ASP A 293 -34.60 -14.84 1.03
C ASP A 293 -33.10 -14.56 0.80
N THR A 294 -32.26 -14.64 1.85
CA THR A 294 -30.81 -14.49 1.71
C THR A 294 -30.26 -15.49 0.70
N LYS A 295 -29.60 -14.98 -0.35
CA LYS A 295 -29.03 -15.79 -1.43
C LYS A 295 -27.55 -16.04 -1.28
N ILE A 296 -26.77 -15.03 -0.92
CA ILE A 296 -25.33 -15.14 -0.73
C ILE A 296 -24.92 -14.16 0.37
N VAL A 297 -24.06 -14.60 1.28
CA VAL A 297 -23.37 -13.73 2.23
C VAL A 297 -21.87 -13.77 1.90
N LEU A 298 -21.21 -12.63 1.92
CA LEU A 298 -19.75 -12.55 1.88
C LEU A 298 -19.27 -12.03 3.23
N THR A 299 -18.25 -12.67 3.78
CA THR A 299 -17.61 -12.20 5.01
C THR A 299 -16.12 -12.02 4.79
N ASN A 300 -15.63 -10.89 5.24
CA ASN A 300 -14.22 -10.67 5.48
C ASN A 300 -14.06 -10.27 6.96
N ALA A 301 -13.07 -10.84 7.62
CA ALA A 301 -12.61 -10.35 8.91
C ALA A 301 -11.08 -10.33 8.91
N VAL A 302 -10.48 -9.30 9.51
CA VAL A 302 -9.02 -9.19 9.62
C VAL A 302 -8.65 -9.04 11.08
N TYR A 303 -7.74 -9.89 11.53
CA TYR A 303 -7.13 -9.86 12.84
C TYR A 303 -5.65 -9.55 12.69
N PHE A 304 -5.16 -8.57 13.44
CA PHE A 304 -3.77 -8.14 13.43
C PHE A 304 -3.25 -8.07 14.86
N LYS A 305 -2.12 -8.76 15.08
CA LYS A 305 -1.40 -8.76 16.34
C LYS A 305 0.10 -8.69 16.07
N ALA A 306 0.79 -7.72 16.67
CA ALA A 306 2.22 -7.55 16.50
C ALA A 306 2.84 -6.83 17.71
N GLY A 307 4.02 -7.27 18.14
CA GLY A 307 4.79 -6.60 19.20
C GLY A 307 5.50 -5.35 18.67
N TRP A 308 5.68 -4.31 19.49
CA TRP A 308 6.55 -3.18 19.14
C TRP A 308 7.99 -3.65 18.92
N GLN A 309 8.71 -3.01 18.01
CA GLN A 309 10.16 -3.24 17.88
C GLN A 309 10.88 -2.85 19.19
N GLU A 310 10.44 -1.76 19.80
CA GLU A 310 10.89 -1.31 21.11
C GLU A 310 9.66 -1.09 22.00
N GLU A 311 9.50 -1.99 22.97
CA GLU A 311 8.35 -2.03 23.87
C GLU A 311 8.40 -0.90 24.92
N PHE A 312 7.23 -0.48 25.40
CA PHE A 312 7.12 0.40 26.56
C PHE A 312 7.31 -0.42 27.84
N LYS A 313 7.80 0.22 28.89
CA LYS A 313 7.84 -0.41 30.22
C LYS A 313 6.54 -0.10 30.94
N ALA A 314 5.84 -1.14 31.41
CA ALA A 314 4.62 -0.98 32.20
C ALA A 314 4.82 -0.11 33.46
N SER A 315 6.05 -0.06 34.02
CA SER A 315 6.39 0.82 35.14
C SER A 315 6.35 2.31 34.79
N ASP A 316 6.46 2.65 33.51
CA ASP A 316 6.53 4.02 33.01
C ASP A 316 5.15 4.50 32.49
N THR A 317 4.16 3.60 32.48
CA THR A 317 2.75 3.92 32.21
C THR A 317 2.14 4.62 33.43
N ALA A 318 1.65 5.84 33.25
CA ALA A 318 1.06 6.63 34.32
C ALA A 318 -0.21 7.36 33.86
N PRO A 319 -1.16 7.66 34.77
CA PRO A 319 -2.30 8.51 34.45
C PRO A 319 -1.84 9.91 34.03
N ARG A 320 -2.27 10.37 32.85
CA ARG A 320 -1.99 11.72 32.33
C ARG A 320 -3.25 12.31 31.67
N PRO A 321 -3.37 13.64 31.59
CA PRO A 321 -4.51 14.27 30.94
C PRO A 321 -4.51 14.00 29.43
N PHE A 322 -5.67 13.66 28.90
CA PHE A 322 -6.02 13.65 27.48
C PHE A 322 -7.11 14.68 27.24
N TRP A 323 -6.82 15.69 26.43
CA TRP A 323 -7.66 16.85 26.12
C TRP A 323 -8.66 16.50 25.02
N VAL A 324 -9.89 16.14 25.39
CA VAL A 324 -10.99 15.89 24.44
C VAL A 324 -11.55 17.18 23.84
N SER A 325 -11.28 18.32 24.48
CA SER A 325 -11.51 19.68 23.99
C SER A 325 -10.51 20.64 24.66
N ALA A 326 -10.51 21.92 24.26
CA ALA A 326 -9.61 22.94 24.81
C ALA A 326 -9.74 23.13 26.33
N ASP A 327 -10.92 22.84 26.89
CA ASP A 327 -11.28 23.06 28.30
C ASP A 327 -11.53 21.77 29.08
N LYS A 328 -11.65 20.62 28.40
CA LYS A 328 -11.98 19.33 29.03
C LYS A 328 -10.87 18.31 28.79
N SER A 329 -10.34 17.78 29.88
CA SER A 329 -9.45 16.61 29.84
C SER A 329 -9.99 15.46 30.68
N VAL A 330 -9.59 14.26 30.29
CA VAL A 330 -9.82 13.01 31.03
C VAL A 330 -8.47 12.38 31.37
N SER A 331 -8.34 11.78 32.54
CA SER A 331 -7.09 11.11 32.92
C SER A 331 -7.05 9.71 32.31
N VAL A 332 -6.03 9.42 31.50
CA VAL A 332 -5.87 8.14 30.79
C VAL A 332 -4.53 7.50 31.12
N PRO A 333 -4.42 6.17 31.21
CA PRO A 333 -3.13 5.49 31.29
C PRO A 333 -2.31 5.83 30.04
N THR A 334 -1.20 6.52 30.22
CA THR A 334 -0.34 6.97 29.13
C THR A 334 1.01 6.29 29.23
N MET A 335 1.34 5.52 28.20
CA MET A 335 2.61 4.83 28.05
C MET A 335 3.69 5.84 27.71
N THR A 336 4.88 5.69 28.30
CA THR A 336 6.00 6.62 28.10
C THR A 336 7.27 5.87 27.75
N ARG A 337 8.03 6.34 26.76
CA ARG A 337 9.32 5.78 26.34
C ARG A 337 10.15 6.83 25.61
N THR A 338 11.47 6.77 25.74
CA THR A 338 12.38 7.50 24.86
C THR A 338 12.96 6.55 23.82
N ALA A 339 12.83 6.90 22.54
CA ALA A 339 13.46 6.21 21.43
C ALA A 339 14.63 7.06 20.90
N ASP A 340 15.80 6.48 20.69
CA ASP A 340 16.97 7.24 20.23
C ASP A 340 16.94 7.51 18.72
N ARG A 341 16.24 6.68 17.94
CA ARG A 341 16.11 6.78 16.48
C ARG A 341 14.70 6.40 16.01
N LEU A 342 13.73 7.25 16.30
CA LEU A 342 12.36 7.10 15.78
C LEU A 342 12.17 7.94 14.52
N GLY A 343 11.41 7.44 13.55
CA GLY A 343 10.95 8.29 12.45
C GLY A 343 10.05 9.39 13.00
N TYR A 344 10.46 10.64 12.82
CA TYR A 344 9.69 11.83 13.20
C TYR A 344 9.67 12.84 12.07
N ALA A 345 8.52 13.49 11.88
CA ALA A 345 8.37 14.61 10.97
C ALA A 345 7.51 15.69 11.61
N LYS A 346 7.97 16.95 11.55
CA LYS A 346 7.11 18.11 11.77
C LYS A 346 6.43 18.44 10.44
N LEU A 347 5.10 18.48 10.45
CA LEU A 347 4.27 18.80 9.30
C LEU A 347 3.69 20.21 9.48
N ASP A 348 3.05 20.72 8.43
CA ASP A 348 2.23 21.92 8.54
C ASP A 348 0.99 21.61 9.40
N GLY A 349 0.84 22.26 10.56
CA GLY A 349 -0.30 22.07 11.48
C GLY A 349 -0.41 20.70 12.16
N ALA A 350 0.64 19.87 12.10
CA ALA A 350 0.68 18.57 12.76
C ALA A 350 2.13 18.07 12.99
N GLU A 351 2.27 17.00 13.75
CA GLU A 351 3.49 16.21 13.89
C GLU A 351 3.17 14.73 13.65
N MET A 352 4.16 13.98 13.16
CA MET A 352 3.99 12.56 12.84
C MET A 352 5.16 11.74 13.38
N ILE A 353 4.86 10.57 13.95
CA ILE A 353 5.84 9.54 14.28
C ILE A 353 5.53 8.23 13.57
N ASP A 354 6.57 7.45 13.30
CA ASP A 354 6.47 6.09 12.76
C ASP A 354 6.99 5.09 13.79
N MET A 355 6.07 4.32 14.39
CA MET A 355 6.35 3.34 15.43
C MET A 355 6.44 1.94 14.83
N PRO A 356 7.64 1.39 14.57
CA PRO A 356 7.79 0.08 13.97
C PRO A 356 7.37 -1.05 14.92
N TYR A 357 6.72 -2.07 14.37
CA TYR A 357 6.55 -3.36 15.02
C TYR A 357 7.81 -4.22 14.84
N LYS A 358 7.89 -5.36 15.54
CA LYS A 358 9.00 -6.32 15.44
C LYS A 358 9.34 -6.62 13.97
N ASN A 359 10.63 -6.64 13.67
CA ASN A 359 11.21 -6.84 12.33
C ASN A 359 10.87 -5.77 11.28
N GLY A 360 10.16 -4.69 11.63
CA GLY A 360 9.92 -3.54 10.77
C GLY A 360 8.97 -3.77 9.59
N ARG A 361 8.40 -4.98 9.44
CA ARG A 361 7.46 -5.31 8.35
C ARG A 361 6.19 -4.45 8.40
N PHE A 362 5.71 -4.16 9.61
CA PHE A 362 4.58 -3.28 9.84
C PHE A 362 5.01 -2.10 10.71
N SER A 363 4.26 -1.00 10.65
CA SER A 363 4.38 0.07 11.62
C SER A 363 3.06 0.79 11.89
N MET A 364 3.00 1.50 13.01
CA MET A 364 1.93 2.43 13.33
C MET A 364 2.41 3.85 13.07
N LEU A 365 1.80 4.52 12.09
CA LEU A 365 1.93 5.97 11.94
C LEU A 365 0.96 6.66 12.89
N VAL A 366 1.43 7.62 13.66
CA VAL A 366 0.58 8.45 14.53
C VAL A 366 0.72 9.90 14.07
N LEU A 367 -0.39 10.48 13.61
CA LEU A 367 -0.49 11.86 13.15
C LEU A 367 -1.26 12.66 14.20
N LEU A 368 -0.57 13.62 14.80
CA LEU A 368 -1.05 14.41 15.91
C LEU A 368 -1.16 15.88 15.45
N PRO A 369 -2.37 16.46 15.37
CA PRO A 369 -2.55 17.87 15.06
C PRO A 369 -1.80 18.77 16.05
N ASP A 370 -1.34 19.93 15.60
CA ASP A 370 -0.77 20.95 16.49
C ASP A 370 -1.83 21.52 17.44
N LYS A 371 -1.42 22.21 18.51
CA LYS A 371 -2.37 22.72 19.53
C LYS A 371 -3.32 23.80 19.01
N ASP A 372 -2.90 24.50 17.97
CA ASP A 372 -3.65 25.53 17.24
C ASP A 372 -4.36 24.98 15.99
N SER A 373 -4.31 23.67 15.78
CA SER A 373 -4.92 22.92 14.68
C SER A 373 -5.91 21.88 15.23
N SER A 374 -6.72 21.29 14.35
CA SER A 374 -7.72 20.29 14.70
C SER A 374 -7.49 18.94 14.01
N ALA A 375 -8.07 17.88 14.58
CA ALA A 375 -8.07 16.57 13.93
C ALA A 375 -8.84 16.63 12.60
N GLU A 376 -9.93 17.39 12.55
CA GLU A 376 -10.76 17.58 11.37
C GLU A 376 -9.99 18.25 10.22
N GLU A 377 -9.16 19.26 10.50
CA GLU A 377 -8.29 19.89 9.49
C GLU A 377 -7.21 18.94 8.99
N LEU A 378 -6.61 18.14 9.87
CA LEU A 378 -5.67 17.10 9.49
C LEU A 378 -6.35 16.04 8.60
N GLU A 379 -7.54 15.58 8.99
CA GLU A 379 -8.34 14.58 8.29
C GLU A 379 -8.73 15.03 6.88
N ALA A 380 -9.08 16.31 6.70
CA ALA A 380 -9.41 16.87 5.39
C ALA A 380 -8.25 16.71 4.39
N ARG A 381 -7.01 16.77 4.87
CA ARG A 381 -5.78 16.62 4.06
C ARG A 381 -5.34 15.18 3.88
N LEU A 382 -5.94 14.19 4.55
CA LEU A 382 -5.55 12.79 4.38
C LEU A 382 -5.78 12.34 2.94
N SER A 383 -4.73 11.84 2.31
CA SER A 383 -4.75 11.20 0.98
C SER A 383 -3.53 10.30 0.86
N SER A 384 -3.55 9.36 -0.09
CA SER A 384 -2.40 8.47 -0.34
C SER A 384 -1.15 9.28 -0.66
N GLU A 385 -1.28 10.30 -1.51
CA GLU A 385 -0.20 11.21 -1.89
C GLU A 385 0.37 11.95 -0.68
N ASN A 386 -0.49 12.52 0.17
CA ASN A 386 -0.03 13.28 1.33
C ASN A 386 0.62 12.37 2.39
N VAL A 387 0.04 11.20 2.66
CA VAL A 387 0.65 10.24 3.60
C VAL A 387 1.98 9.72 3.09
N GLU A 388 2.11 9.48 1.78
CA GLU A 388 3.40 9.13 1.17
C GLU A 388 4.42 10.27 1.31
N LYS A 389 4.02 11.50 0.98
CA LYS A 389 4.86 12.70 1.13
C LYS A 389 5.31 12.91 2.58
N TRP A 390 4.40 12.78 3.54
CA TRP A 390 4.72 12.91 4.96
C TRP A 390 5.61 11.77 5.44
N SER A 391 5.40 10.55 4.94
CA SER A 391 6.26 9.40 5.25
C SER A 391 7.68 9.62 4.73
N ALA A 392 7.84 10.21 3.55
CA ALA A 392 9.15 10.57 3.00
C ALA A 392 9.85 11.69 3.79
N ALA A 393 9.10 12.50 4.55
CA ALA A 393 9.64 13.54 5.43
C ALA A 393 10.09 13.03 6.81
N LEU A 394 9.79 11.76 7.15
CA LEU A 394 10.24 11.14 8.39
C LEU A 394 11.77 11.06 8.43
N ASN A 395 12.35 11.60 9.49
CA ASN A 395 13.79 11.52 9.74
C ASN A 395 14.05 10.88 11.11
N PRO A 396 15.12 10.08 11.26
CA PRO A 396 15.49 9.53 12.56
C PRO A 396 15.80 10.63 13.58
N ALA A 397 15.03 10.68 14.66
CA ALA A 397 15.19 11.63 15.76
C ALA A 397 15.14 10.91 17.12
N ARG A 398 15.72 11.55 18.14
CA ARG A 398 15.53 11.16 19.53
C ARG A 398 14.20 11.71 20.02
N VAL A 399 13.25 10.83 20.32
CA VAL A 399 11.86 11.21 20.65
C VAL A 399 11.44 10.63 22.00
N GLU A 400 10.95 11.48 22.89
CA GLU A 400 10.19 11.07 24.07
C GLU A 400 8.71 10.98 23.69
N ILE A 401 8.18 9.74 23.71
CA ILE A 401 6.85 9.39 23.23
C ILE A 401 5.92 9.28 24.44
N PHE A 402 4.78 9.97 24.38
CA PHE A 402 3.65 9.78 25.27
C PHE A 402 2.43 9.40 24.44
N ILE A 403 1.92 8.19 24.62
CA ILE A 403 0.77 7.68 23.87
C ILE A 403 -0.20 6.95 24.82
N PRO A 404 -1.52 7.18 24.73
CA PRO A 404 -2.49 6.46 25.55
C PRO A 404 -2.41 4.95 25.32
N LYS A 405 -2.61 4.18 26.39
CA LYS A 405 -2.99 2.77 26.29
C LYS A 405 -4.49 2.72 26.04
N PHE A 406 -4.92 2.09 24.94
CA PHE A 406 -6.33 2.11 24.57
C PHE A 406 -6.78 0.85 23.84
N LYS A 407 -8.10 0.66 23.88
CA LYS A 407 -8.80 -0.39 23.15
C LYS A 407 -9.98 0.21 22.44
N GLN A 408 -10.14 -0.11 21.15
CA GLN A 408 -11.25 0.36 20.33
C GLN A 408 -11.88 -0.81 19.60
N GLU A 409 -13.20 -0.92 19.74
CA GLU A 409 -14.04 -1.81 18.97
C GLU A 409 -15.02 -0.96 18.17
N SER A 410 -15.23 -1.28 16.90
CA SER A 410 -16.19 -0.56 16.08
C SER A 410 -16.94 -1.52 15.18
N SER A 411 -18.21 -1.23 14.95
CA SER A 411 -19.08 -1.96 14.02
C SER A 411 -19.76 -0.96 13.10
N TYR A 412 -19.82 -1.30 11.81
CA TYR A 412 -20.39 -0.47 10.76
C TYR A 412 -21.27 -1.32 9.85
N GLU A 413 -22.35 -0.72 9.39
CA GLU A 413 -23.04 -1.13 8.16
C GLU A 413 -22.63 -0.09 7.11
N LEU A 414 -21.89 -0.52 6.09
CA LEU A 414 -21.23 0.38 5.15
C LEU A 414 -22.01 0.57 3.85
N SER A 415 -23.15 -0.10 3.63
CA SER A 415 -23.87 -0.02 2.36
C SER A 415 -24.24 1.42 1.97
N THR A 416 -24.75 2.21 2.92
CA THR A 416 -25.11 3.61 2.63
C THR A 416 -23.86 4.46 2.34
N THR A 417 -22.79 4.27 3.11
CA THR A 417 -21.50 4.94 2.91
C THR A 417 -20.91 4.61 1.53
N LEU A 418 -20.90 3.34 1.14
CA LEU A 418 -20.39 2.86 -0.14
C LEU A 418 -21.25 3.29 -1.32
N ALA A 419 -22.58 3.30 -1.17
CA ALA A 419 -23.47 3.86 -2.18
C ALA A 419 -23.17 5.37 -2.40
N GLY A 420 -22.93 6.11 -1.32
CA GLY A 420 -22.51 7.52 -1.37
C GLY A 420 -21.15 7.77 -2.02
N LEU A 421 -20.28 6.75 -2.08
CA LEU A 421 -19.01 6.77 -2.81
C LEU A 421 -19.17 6.48 -4.31
N GLY A 422 -20.40 6.30 -4.81
CA GLY A 422 -20.69 6.19 -6.24
C GLY A 422 -20.86 4.77 -6.75
N MET A 423 -21.09 3.79 -5.87
CA MET A 423 -21.44 2.40 -6.23
C MET A 423 -22.85 2.00 -5.80
N ALA A 424 -23.81 2.89 -6.04
CA ALA A 424 -25.20 2.70 -5.60
C ALA A 424 -25.90 1.54 -6.32
N SER A 425 -25.56 1.23 -7.58
CA SER A 425 -26.21 0.14 -8.31
C SER A 425 -25.99 -1.21 -7.62
N ALA A 426 -24.83 -1.42 -7.00
CA ALA A 426 -24.49 -2.65 -6.28
C ALA A 426 -25.47 -2.97 -5.13
N PHE A 427 -26.10 -1.96 -4.54
CA PHE A 427 -27.02 -2.08 -3.41
C PHE A 427 -28.50 -1.97 -3.81
N THR A 428 -28.79 -1.72 -5.09
CA THR A 428 -30.14 -1.42 -5.55
C THR A 428 -30.76 -2.63 -6.26
N PRO A 429 -31.83 -3.24 -5.70
CA PRO A 429 -32.54 -4.33 -6.35
C PRO A 429 -33.01 -3.96 -7.77
N GLY A 430 -32.75 -4.84 -8.74
CA GLY A 430 -33.11 -4.64 -10.15
C GLY A 430 -32.14 -3.76 -10.96
N ALA A 431 -31.27 -2.97 -10.31
CA ALA A 431 -30.17 -2.25 -10.96
C ALA A 431 -28.83 -2.98 -10.83
N ALA A 432 -28.64 -3.70 -9.72
CA ALA A 432 -27.46 -4.52 -9.48
C ALA A 432 -27.32 -5.62 -10.54
N ASP A 433 -26.11 -5.77 -11.08
CA ASP A 433 -25.79 -6.86 -11.98
C ASP A 433 -24.58 -7.63 -11.46
N PHE A 434 -24.87 -8.71 -10.74
CA PHE A 434 -23.88 -9.70 -10.31
C PHE A 434 -24.04 -11.03 -11.05
N SER A 435 -24.47 -10.99 -12.32
CA SER A 435 -24.64 -12.19 -13.15
C SER A 435 -23.35 -12.99 -13.34
N GLY A 436 -22.18 -12.37 -13.12
CA GLY A 436 -20.90 -13.09 -13.07
C GLY A 436 -20.76 -14.07 -11.90
N ILE A 437 -21.65 -14.05 -10.89
CA ILE A 437 -21.62 -14.98 -9.76
C ILE A 437 -22.35 -16.30 -10.08
N SER A 438 -23.58 -16.23 -10.59
CA SER A 438 -24.44 -17.41 -10.82
C SER A 438 -25.01 -17.55 -12.24
N GLY A 439 -24.92 -16.47 -13.03
CA GLY A 439 -25.68 -16.27 -14.26
C GLY A 439 -27.01 -15.53 -14.08
N ASN A 440 -27.47 -15.31 -12.84
CA ASN A 440 -28.74 -14.62 -12.54
C ASN A 440 -28.49 -13.15 -12.19
N ARG A 441 -29.46 -12.28 -12.50
CA ARG A 441 -29.44 -10.84 -12.16
C ARG A 441 -30.24 -10.50 -10.91
N ASP A 442 -30.64 -11.51 -10.14
CA ASP A 442 -31.50 -11.37 -8.97
C ASP A 442 -30.70 -11.10 -7.68
N PHE A 443 -29.43 -10.71 -7.81
CA PHE A 443 -28.55 -10.43 -6.69
C PHE A 443 -28.30 -8.92 -6.57
N CYS A 444 -28.34 -8.44 -5.34
CA CYS A 444 -27.75 -7.18 -4.92
C CYS A 444 -27.04 -7.39 -3.59
N ILE A 445 -26.14 -6.47 -3.23
CA ILE A 445 -25.53 -6.47 -1.90
C ILE A 445 -26.57 -5.92 -0.93
N SER A 446 -27.03 -6.74 0.00
CA SER A 446 -28.05 -6.35 0.99
C SER A 446 -27.49 -5.58 2.19
N GLY A 447 -26.17 -5.67 2.42
CA GLY A 447 -25.50 -5.08 3.57
C GLY A 447 -24.00 -5.36 3.53
N VAL A 448 -23.19 -4.45 4.04
CA VAL A 448 -21.74 -4.61 4.24
C VAL A 448 -21.43 -4.39 5.70
N LEU A 449 -21.43 -5.48 6.47
CA LEU A 449 -21.15 -5.45 7.89
C LEU A 449 -19.64 -5.50 8.13
N HIS A 450 -19.11 -4.47 8.76
CA HIS A 450 -17.68 -4.32 9.02
C HIS A 450 -17.43 -4.14 10.52
N LYS A 451 -16.69 -5.07 11.13
CA LYS A 451 -16.37 -5.04 12.56
C LYS A 451 -14.86 -5.08 12.75
N THR A 452 -14.34 -4.21 13.60
CA THR A 452 -12.91 -4.03 13.85
C THR A 452 -12.61 -3.96 15.32
N PHE A 453 -11.40 -4.39 15.67
CA PHE A 453 -10.89 -4.40 17.02
C PHE A 453 -9.41 -4.02 17.00
N VAL A 454 -9.00 -3.14 17.90
CA VAL A 454 -7.58 -2.85 18.17
C VAL A 454 -7.37 -2.65 19.66
N GLU A 455 -6.26 -3.16 20.16
CA GLU A 455 -5.77 -2.91 21.52
C GLU A 455 -4.30 -2.51 21.43
N VAL A 456 -4.01 -1.26 21.82
CA VAL A 456 -2.66 -0.70 21.88
C VAL A 456 -2.20 -0.74 23.33
N ALA A 457 -1.13 -1.50 23.59
CA ALA A 457 -0.55 -1.72 24.91
C ALA A 457 0.97 -1.60 24.88
N GLU A 458 1.61 -1.83 26.03
CA GLU A 458 3.04 -1.62 26.22
C GLU A 458 3.90 -2.53 25.35
N GLU A 459 3.44 -3.76 25.08
CA GLU A 459 4.17 -4.76 24.31
C GLU A 459 3.94 -4.62 22.80
N GLY A 460 2.84 -4.01 22.37
CA GLY A 460 2.44 -3.98 20.96
C GLY A 460 0.95 -3.71 20.74
N THR A 461 0.49 -4.15 19.57
CA THR A 461 -0.93 -4.28 19.25
C THR A 461 -1.33 -5.75 19.45
N GLU A 462 -2.14 -5.99 20.49
CA GLU A 462 -2.67 -7.24 21.09
C GLU A 462 -1.66 -8.39 21.42
N ALA A 463 -1.57 -8.89 22.66
CA ALA A 463 -0.31 -9.44 23.25
C ALA A 463 -0.35 -10.86 23.89
N ALA A 464 0.84 -11.46 24.20
CA ALA A 464 1.20 -12.22 25.43
C ALA A 464 2.70 -12.70 25.49
N ALA A 465 3.32 -12.55 26.68
CA ALA A 465 4.60 -13.05 27.25
C ALA A 465 5.94 -12.31 26.97
N ALA A 466 6.72 -12.13 28.06
CA ALA A 466 7.82 -11.19 28.23
C ALA A 466 9.21 -11.85 28.42
N THR A 467 10.26 -11.19 27.93
CA THR A 467 11.66 -11.45 28.30
C THR A 467 12.45 -10.15 28.34
N ALA A 468 13.05 -9.84 29.49
CA ALA A 468 13.85 -8.64 29.70
C ALA A 468 15.31 -8.87 29.31
N VAL A 469 15.89 -7.94 28.54
CA VAL A 469 17.34 -7.84 28.31
C VAL A 469 17.83 -6.50 28.88
N ILE A 470 18.87 -6.55 29.72
CA ILE A 470 19.53 -5.37 30.29
C ILE A 470 20.82 -5.10 29.51
N VAL A 471 21.02 -3.87 29.04
CA VAL A 471 22.28 -3.42 28.43
C VAL A 471 22.76 -2.13 29.13
N MET A 472 24.06 -2.07 29.44
CA MET A 472 24.74 -0.93 30.06
C MET A 472 25.23 0.10 29.01
N ARG A 473 25.30 1.38 29.41
CA ARG A 473 25.67 2.53 28.56
C ARG A 473 27.16 2.56 28.17
N ALA A 474 27.42 3.02 26.94
CA ALA A 474 28.68 3.62 26.51
C ALA A 474 28.48 5.13 26.21
N ALA A 475 29.59 5.89 26.22
CA ALA A 475 29.70 7.35 26.35
C ALA A 475 28.81 8.22 25.43
N MET A 476 28.40 9.39 25.94
CA MET A 476 27.47 10.34 25.28
C MET A 476 28.16 11.22 24.22
N PRO A 477 27.72 11.19 22.96
CA PRO A 477 27.90 12.31 22.02
C PRO A 477 27.11 13.54 22.49
N ALA A 478 27.42 14.72 21.93
CA ALA A 478 26.74 15.99 22.21
C ALA A 478 25.21 15.87 22.20
N PRO A 479 24.46 16.62 23.04
CA PRO A 479 23.03 16.41 23.22
C PRO A 479 22.28 16.68 21.92
N GLN A 480 21.84 15.59 21.29
CA GLN A 480 20.82 15.64 20.26
C GLN A 480 19.53 16.15 20.92
N GLU A 481 18.97 17.25 20.41
CA GLU A 481 17.73 17.83 20.94
C GLU A 481 16.64 16.75 20.97
N THR A 482 16.06 16.51 22.14
CA THR A 482 15.04 15.48 22.32
C THR A 482 13.69 16.07 22.00
N VAL A 483 13.05 15.55 20.96
CA VAL A 483 11.68 15.93 20.59
C VAL A 483 10.71 15.28 21.57
N VAL A 484 9.70 16.01 22.02
CA VAL A 484 8.62 15.47 22.85
C VAL A 484 7.38 15.30 21.99
N PHE A 485 7.03 14.05 21.66
CA PHE A 485 5.78 13.73 20.97
C PHE A 485 4.75 13.29 21.99
N ARG A 486 3.67 14.08 22.14
CA ARG A 486 2.65 13.83 23.17
C ARG A 486 1.25 13.75 22.58
N ALA A 487 0.77 12.52 22.38
CA ALA A 487 -0.58 12.22 21.91
C ALA A 487 -1.62 12.39 23.03
N ASP A 488 -1.71 13.60 23.58
CA ASP A 488 -2.63 13.98 24.67
C ASP A 488 -3.90 14.67 24.17
N ARG A 489 -4.24 14.54 22.90
CA ARG A 489 -5.40 15.16 22.24
C ARG A 489 -5.80 14.33 21.01
N PRO A 490 -6.99 14.53 20.41
CA PRO A 490 -7.43 13.73 19.27
C PRO A 490 -6.37 13.57 18.18
N PHE A 491 -6.09 12.32 17.80
CA PHE A 491 -5.07 11.99 16.81
C PHE A 491 -5.59 10.91 15.84
N VAL A 492 -4.99 10.89 14.65
CA VAL A 492 -5.23 9.87 13.63
C VAL A 492 -4.07 8.88 13.67
N TYR A 493 -4.35 7.60 13.47
CA TYR A 493 -3.31 6.58 13.36
C TYR A 493 -3.59 5.62 12.22
N LEU A 494 -2.52 5.08 11.63
CA LEU A 494 -2.55 4.12 10.54
C LEU A 494 -1.69 2.92 10.91
N ILE A 495 -2.16 1.71 10.64
CA ILE A 495 -1.32 0.51 10.67
C ILE A 495 -1.05 0.14 9.22
N LYS A 496 0.21 0.21 8.81
CA LYS A 496 0.63 -0.06 7.43
C LYS A 496 1.62 -1.22 7.35
N ASP A 497 1.62 -1.86 6.20
CA ASP A 497 2.66 -2.77 5.75
C ASP A 497 3.76 -1.99 5.02
N ASN A 498 4.98 -2.00 5.54
CA ASN A 498 6.10 -1.24 5.00
C ASN A 498 6.69 -1.84 3.72
N GLU A 499 6.42 -3.11 3.41
CA GLU A 499 6.91 -3.72 2.17
C GLU A 499 5.99 -3.41 0.99
N THR A 500 4.68 -3.42 1.21
CA THR A 500 3.68 -3.20 0.16
C THR A 500 3.12 -1.77 0.14
N ASN A 501 3.37 -1.00 1.20
CA ASN A 501 2.74 0.29 1.51
C ASN A 501 1.22 0.22 1.73
N ALA A 502 0.62 -0.97 1.83
CA ALA A 502 -0.81 -1.10 2.07
C ALA A 502 -1.19 -0.62 3.49
N ILE A 503 -2.20 0.23 3.58
CA ILE A 503 -2.82 0.63 4.84
C ILE A 503 -3.82 -0.46 5.23
N LEU A 504 -3.51 -1.19 6.30
CA LEU A 504 -4.37 -2.27 6.80
C LEU A 504 -5.51 -1.71 7.64
N PHE A 505 -5.20 -0.72 8.48
CA PHE A 505 -6.14 -0.07 9.37
C PHE A 505 -5.92 1.44 9.45
N ILE A 506 -7.01 2.16 9.68
CA ILE A 506 -7.02 3.59 9.97
C ILE A 506 -7.95 3.85 11.14
N GLY A 507 -7.57 4.75 12.05
CA GLY A 507 -8.43 5.15 13.14
C GLY A 507 -8.21 6.57 13.62
N ARG A 508 -9.21 7.06 14.35
CA ARG A 508 -9.15 8.27 15.17
C ARG A 508 -9.36 7.88 16.63
N TYR A 509 -8.46 8.33 17.47
CA TYR A 509 -8.63 8.28 18.92
C TYR A 509 -8.97 9.68 19.42
N ALA A 510 -10.23 9.91 19.74
CA ALA A 510 -10.76 11.21 20.18
C ALA A 510 -11.46 11.15 21.55
N ARG A 511 -12.00 9.99 21.93
CA ARG A 511 -12.69 9.76 23.20
C ARG A 511 -12.10 8.54 23.92
N PRO A 512 -11.29 8.76 24.96
CA PRO A 512 -10.66 7.70 25.74
C PRO A 512 -11.58 6.73 26.46
#